data_AF-A0A401Z9Y5-F1
#
_entry.id   AF-A0A401Z9Y5-F1
#
_cell.length_a   1.000
_cell.length_b   1.000
_cell.length_c   1.000
_cell.angle_alpha   90.00
_cell.angle_beta   90.00
_cell.angle_gamma   90.00
#
_symmetry.space_group_name_H-M   'P 1'
#
loop_
_entity.id
_entity.type
_entity.pdbx_description
1 polymer ?
#
loop_
_entity_poly.entity_id
_entity_poly.type
_entity_poly.pdbx_seq_one_letter_code
_entity_poly.pdbx_strand_id
1 'polypeptide(L)'
;MTHPDDEEPDPNTTTQNYYSIEQVATRAQLTKRTLRYYEEMGLLPQAERTEGNYRRYTEEDLQRIMYIKSLRELMGFSLSEIRKFLQAEDEREQERTAFRQGADTQQKLRHLDRSDEIIREQLVLIEQKMNGLKNMQQQLYERLEMHARKRQTLQEEGS
;
A
#
# COMPACT_ATOMS: atom_id res chain seq x y z
N MET A 1 1.66 7.87 43.74
CA MET A 1 2.64 7.96 42.64
C MET A 1 1.82 8.12 41.38
N THR A 2 1.54 9.36 41.00
CA THR A 2 0.76 9.76 39.82
C THR A 2 1.64 9.63 38.57
N HIS A 3 1.10 9.06 37.50
CA HIS A 3 1.79 8.96 36.21
C HIS A 3 1.88 10.35 35.56
N PRO A 4 2.98 10.67 34.85
CA PRO A 4 3.17 11.95 34.19
C PRO A 4 2.35 12.13 32.89
N ASP A 5 1.39 11.25 32.62
CA ASP A 5 0.52 11.31 31.43
C ASP A 5 -0.87 11.93 31.73
N ASP A 6 -1.09 12.48 32.94
CA ASP A 6 -2.36 13.09 33.39
C ASP A 6 -2.42 14.63 33.19
N GLU A 7 -1.63 15.22 32.29
CA GLU A 7 -1.83 16.62 31.87
C GLU A 7 -2.89 16.70 30.77
N GLU A 8 -4.04 17.32 31.09
CA GLU A 8 -5.09 17.64 30.11
C GLU A 8 -4.51 18.49 28.96
N PRO A 9 -4.72 18.10 27.69
CA PRO A 9 -4.15 18.84 26.57
C PRO A 9 -4.86 20.19 26.36
N ASP A 10 -4.06 21.23 26.15
CA ASP A 10 -4.47 22.60 25.80
C ASP A 10 -5.38 22.61 24.54
N PRO A 11 -6.59 23.20 24.59
CA PRO A 11 -7.56 23.19 23.51
C PRO A 11 -7.15 23.97 22.24
N ASN A 12 -5.98 24.63 22.22
CA ASN A 12 -5.49 25.36 21.04
C ASN A 12 -4.23 24.76 20.38
N THR A 13 -3.86 23.53 20.73
CA THR A 13 -2.81 22.78 20.02
C THR A 13 -3.49 21.83 19.04
N THR A 14 -3.13 21.87 17.75
CA THR A 14 -3.52 20.79 16.82
C THR A 14 -2.80 19.53 17.27
N THR A 15 -3.40 18.74 18.17
CA THR A 15 -2.80 17.55 18.74
C THR A 15 -2.56 16.54 17.63
N GLN A 16 -1.31 16.43 17.20
CA GLN A 16 -0.89 15.36 16.32
C GLN A 16 -1.11 14.04 17.08
N ASN A 17 -2.18 13.31 16.75
CA ASN A 17 -2.47 12.05 17.41
C ASN A 17 -1.40 11.03 17.02
N TYR A 18 -0.57 10.68 18.01
CA TYR A 18 0.40 9.60 17.89
C TYR A 18 -0.21 8.30 18.40
N TYR A 19 0.09 7.21 17.70
CA TYR A 19 -0.36 5.87 18.04
C TYR A 19 0.83 5.01 18.50
N SER A 20 0.58 4.13 19.46
CA SER A 20 1.51 3.05 19.80
C SER A 20 1.43 1.91 18.79
N ILE A 21 2.47 1.06 18.75
CA ILE A 21 2.45 -0.15 17.90
C ILE A 21 1.26 -1.07 18.20
N GLU A 22 0.76 -1.08 19.44
CA GLU A 22 -0.43 -1.83 19.84
C GLU A 22 -1.70 -1.26 19.21
N GLN A 23 -1.87 0.06 19.30
CA GLN A 23 -3.00 0.76 18.73
C GLN A 23 -3.03 0.62 17.21
N VAL A 24 -1.87 0.72 16.54
CA VAL A 24 -1.75 0.53 15.10
C VAL A 24 -2.02 -0.92 14.71
N ALA A 25 -1.46 -1.90 15.43
CA ALA A 25 -1.70 -3.32 15.19
C ALA A 25 -3.20 -3.65 15.26
N THR A 26 -3.89 -3.16 16.29
CA THR A 26 -5.33 -3.37 16.46
C THR A 26 -6.13 -2.67 15.35
N ARG A 27 -5.85 -1.41 15.04
CA ARG A 27 -6.57 -0.66 13.99
C ARG A 27 -6.37 -1.27 12.60
N ALA A 28 -5.13 -1.63 12.27
CA ALA A 28 -4.80 -2.25 10.99
C ALA A 28 -5.18 -3.73 10.90
N GLN A 29 -5.56 -4.34 12.03
CA GLN A 29 -5.75 -5.78 12.17
C GLN A 29 -4.52 -6.57 11.71
N LEU A 30 -3.33 -6.08 12.09
CA LEU A 30 -2.04 -6.68 11.79
C LEU A 30 -1.34 -7.08 13.09
N THR A 31 -0.46 -8.06 13.01
CA THR A 31 0.38 -8.39 14.17
C THR A 31 1.48 -7.33 14.34
N LYS A 32 1.93 -7.09 15.57
CA LYS A 32 3.13 -6.27 15.85
C LYS A 32 4.35 -6.77 15.06
N ARG A 33 4.45 -8.08 14.84
CA ARG A 33 5.53 -8.70 14.04
C ARG A 33 5.44 -8.24 12.58
N THR A 34 4.26 -8.18 11.99
CA THR A 34 4.05 -7.67 10.63
C THR A 34 4.44 -6.21 10.52
N LEU A 35 4.08 -5.39 11.50
CA LEU A 35 4.46 -3.97 11.52
C LEU A 35 5.98 -3.79 11.58
N ARG A 36 6.66 -4.47 12.52
CA ARG A 36 8.14 -4.46 12.61
C ARG A 36 8.78 -4.92 11.29
N TYR A 37 8.21 -5.94 10.67
CA TYR A 37 8.70 -6.43 9.40
C TYR A 37 8.55 -5.40 8.27
N TYR A 38 7.46 -4.62 8.21
CA TYR A 38 7.32 -3.52 7.26
C TYR A 38 8.36 -2.42 7.49
N GLU A 39 8.73 -2.14 8.74
CA GLU A 39 9.78 -1.19 9.07
C GLU A 39 11.16 -1.68 8.65
N GLU A 40 11.51 -2.94 8.99
CA GLU A 40 12.77 -3.56 8.59
C GLU A 40 12.94 -3.58 7.08
N MET A 41 11.84 -3.74 6.34
CA MET A 41 11.83 -3.69 4.88
C MET A 41 11.80 -2.27 4.31
N GLY A 42 11.84 -1.24 5.15
CA GLY A 42 11.85 0.16 4.74
C GLY A 42 10.55 0.62 4.08
N LEU A 43 9.42 -0.05 4.34
CA LEU A 43 8.11 0.32 3.77
C LEU A 43 7.45 1.45 4.54
N LEU A 44 7.90 1.73 5.75
CA LEU A 44 7.43 2.84 6.58
C LEU A 44 8.56 3.85 6.76
N PRO A 45 8.25 5.15 6.82
CA PRO A 45 9.27 6.18 7.08
C PRO A 45 9.95 5.95 8.43
N GLN A 46 11.14 6.53 8.63
CA GLN A 46 11.79 6.47 9.93
C GLN A 46 10.93 7.24 10.94
N ALA A 47 10.46 6.54 11.97
CA ALA A 47 9.60 7.18 12.95
C ALA A 47 10.39 7.94 14.01
N GLU A 48 9.72 8.96 14.55
CA GLU A 48 10.12 9.62 15.78
C GLU A 48 10.10 8.61 16.93
N ARG A 49 11.23 8.54 17.62
CA ARG A 49 11.38 7.72 18.83
C ARG A 49 11.10 8.60 20.04
N THR A 50 10.36 8.07 21.00
CA THR A 50 10.18 8.72 22.29
C THR A 50 11.47 8.72 23.10
N GLU A 51 11.51 9.49 24.18
CA GLU A 51 12.59 9.45 25.19
C GLU A 51 12.77 8.03 25.78
N GLY A 52 11.69 7.24 25.83
CA GLY A 52 11.72 5.81 26.18
C GLY A 52 12.14 4.86 25.06
N ASN A 53 12.61 5.38 23.92
CA ASN A 53 13.03 4.64 22.72
C ASN A 53 11.90 3.82 22.05
N TYR A 54 10.64 4.19 22.28
CA TYR A 54 9.48 3.58 21.63
C TYR A 54 9.11 4.33 20.35
N ARG A 55 8.73 3.60 19.30
CA ARG A 55 8.23 4.17 18.06
C ARG A 55 6.81 4.72 18.25
N ARG A 56 6.60 5.97 17.86
CA ARG A 56 5.27 6.57 17.69
C ARG A 56 4.90 6.58 16.21
N TYR A 57 3.66 6.25 15.90
CA TYR A 57 3.13 6.28 14.54
C TYR A 57 2.19 7.45 14.41
N THR A 58 2.26 8.18 13.31
CA THR A 58 1.30 9.24 13.00
C THR A 58 0.04 8.66 12.36
N GLU A 59 -0.98 9.50 12.16
CA GLU A 59 -2.13 9.13 11.32
C GLU A 59 -1.71 8.80 9.89
N GLU A 60 -0.71 9.49 9.34
CA GLU A 60 -0.16 9.23 8.00
C GLU A 60 0.52 7.85 7.93
N ASP A 61 1.27 7.47 8.96
CA ASP A 61 1.82 6.12 9.07
C ASP A 61 0.72 5.06 9.05
N LEU A 62 -0.38 5.30 9.78
CA LEU A 62 -1.52 4.38 9.82
C LEU A 62 -2.17 4.25 8.44
N GLN A 63 -2.39 5.36 7.73
CA GLN A 63 -2.92 5.34 6.37
C GLN A 63 -2.00 4.56 5.41
N ARG A 64 -0.69 4.78 5.50
CA ARG A 64 0.29 4.03 4.72
C ARG A 64 0.27 2.53 5.03
N ILE A 65 0.16 2.15 6.30
CA ILE A 65 0.05 0.74 6.72
C ILE A 65 -1.21 0.09 6.16
N MET A 66 -2.35 0.79 6.23
CA MET A 66 -3.61 0.31 5.65
C MET A 66 -3.52 0.16 4.13
N TYR A 67 -2.78 1.05 3.47
CA TYR A 67 -2.53 0.96 2.05
C TYR A 67 -1.66 -0.24 1.69
N ILE A 68 -0.54 -0.45 2.39
CA ILE A 68 0.33 -1.63 2.24
C ILE A 68 -0.47 -2.93 2.40
N LYS A 69 -1.33 -2.99 3.42
CA LYS A 69 -2.22 -4.13 3.66
C LYS A 69 -3.11 -4.38 2.44
N SER A 70 -3.73 -3.34 1.90
CA SER A 70 -4.63 -3.43 0.74
C SER A 70 -3.91 -3.92 -0.52
N LEU A 71 -2.72 -3.37 -0.82
CA LEU A 71 -1.89 -3.81 -1.95
C LEU A 71 -1.52 -5.31 -1.83
N ARG A 72 -1.20 -5.76 -0.62
CA ARG A 72 -0.82 -7.15 -0.35
C ARG A 72 -2.01 -8.11 -0.40
N GLU A 73 -3.09 -7.80 0.31
CA GLU A 73 -4.21 -8.73 0.52
C GLU A 73 -5.17 -8.75 -0.67
N LEU A 74 -5.51 -7.58 -1.21
CA LEU A 74 -6.53 -7.48 -2.28
C LEU A 74 -5.92 -7.71 -3.66
N MET A 75 -4.73 -7.14 -3.89
CA MET A 75 -4.10 -7.18 -5.21
C MET A 75 -2.98 -8.22 -5.32
N GLY A 76 -2.63 -8.86 -4.21
CA GLY A 76 -1.62 -9.93 -4.19
C GLY A 76 -0.23 -9.44 -4.61
N PHE A 77 0.08 -8.15 -4.43
CA PHE A 77 1.41 -7.63 -4.71
C PHE A 77 2.44 -8.23 -3.73
N SER A 78 3.60 -8.57 -4.27
CA SER A 78 4.79 -8.90 -3.49
C SER A 78 5.33 -7.64 -2.80
N LEU A 79 6.13 -7.83 -1.75
CA LEU A 79 6.67 -6.69 -0.99
C LEU A 79 7.62 -5.82 -1.82
N SER A 80 8.31 -6.40 -2.80
CA SER A 80 9.14 -5.63 -3.75
C SER A 80 8.30 -4.76 -4.66
N GLU A 81 7.17 -5.26 -5.16
CA GLU A 81 6.22 -4.46 -5.95
C GLU A 81 5.55 -3.39 -5.09
N ILE A 82 5.15 -3.72 -3.86
CA ILE A 82 4.61 -2.76 -2.88
C ILE A 82 5.62 -1.63 -2.65
N ARG A 83 6.91 -1.95 -2.44
CA ARG A 83 7.95 -0.94 -2.26
C ARG A 83 8.02 0.03 -3.44
N LYS A 84 7.99 -0.48 -4.67
CA LYS A 84 7.97 0.37 -5.89
C LYS A 84 6.72 1.25 -5.91
N PHE A 85 5.57 0.69 -5.55
CA PHE A 85 4.32 1.43 -5.52
C PHE A 85 4.35 2.58 -4.50
N LEU A 86 4.87 2.31 -3.31
CA LEU A 86 5.04 3.31 -2.25
C LEU A 86 6.06 4.38 -2.64
N GLN A 87 7.18 4.01 -3.25
CA GLN A 87 8.16 4.98 -3.73
C GLN A 87 7.55 5.92 -4.77
N ALA A 88 6.76 5.37 -5.70
CA ALA A 88 6.02 6.17 -6.67
C ALA A 88 5.00 7.10 -5.99
N GLU A 89 4.37 6.69 -4.88
CA GLU A 89 3.50 7.57 -4.09
C GLU A 89 4.30 8.73 -3.47
N ASP A 90 5.43 8.40 -2.84
CA ASP A 90 6.30 9.37 -2.18
C ASP A 90 6.85 10.40 -3.19
N GLU A 91 7.24 9.96 -4.39
CA GLU A 91 7.66 10.85 -5.48
C GLU A 91 6.51 11.74 -5.97
N ARG A 92 5.30 11.22 -6.12
CA ARG A 92 4.14 12.06 -6.49
C ARG A 92 3.77 13.08 -5.42
N GLU A 93 3.91 12.73 -4.15
CA GLU A 93 3.70 13.68 -3.06
C GLU A 93 4.68 14.86 -3.14
N GLN A 94 5.94 14.56 -3.45
CA GLN A 94 6.98 15.57 -3.68
C GLN A 94 6.64 16.46 -4.88
N GLU A 95 6.26 15.87 -6.02
CA GLU A 95 5.85 16.62 -7.20
C GLU A 95 4.61 17.48 -6.94
N ARG A 96 3.64 16.98 -6.17
CA ARG A 96 2.45 17.74 -5.78
C ARG A 96 2.79 18.92 -4.88
N THR A 97 3.71 18.74 -3.95
CA THR A 97 4.19 19.82 -3.08
C THR A 97 4.94 20.87 -3.89
N ALA A 98 5.83 20.44 -4.79
CA ALA A 98 6.58 21.33 -5.67
C ALA A 98 5.66 22.09 -6.64
N PHE A 99 4.62 21.44 -7.19
CA PHE A 99 3.59 22.07 -8.00
C PHE A 99 2.88 23.22 -7.27
N ARG A 100 2.54 23.01 -5.98
CA ARG A 100 1.90 24.06 -5.15
C ARG A 100 2.83 25.24 -4.89
N GLN A 101 4.13 24.99 -4.79
CA GLN A 101 5.17 26.01 -4.56
C GLN A 101 5.68 26.67 -5.85
N GLY A 102 5.39 26.10 -7.01
CA GLY A 102 5.85 26.59 -8.32
C GLY A 102 5.44 28.04 -8.58
N ALA A 103 6.42 28.85 -8.97
CA ALA A 103 6.27 30.29 -9.15
C ALA A 103 5.61 30.67 -10.49
N ASP A 104 5.78 29.84 -11.52
CA ASP A 104 5.27 30.08 -12.86
C ASP A 104 4.57 28.86 -13.49
N THR A 105 3.87 29.10 -14.59
CA THR A 105 3.11 28.07 -15.32
C THR A 105 4.00 26.97 -15.90
N GLN A 106 5.22 27.28 -16.34
CA GLN A 106 6.13 26.30 -16.93
C GLN A 106 6.65 25.33 -15.88
N GLN A 107 6.98 25.82 -14.67
CA GLN A 107 7.33 24.97 -13.53
C GLN A 107 6.17 24.04 -13.17
N LYS A 108 4.95 24.58 -13.08
CA LYS A 108 3.75 23.79 -12.79
C LYS A 108 3.49 22.70 -13.83
N LEU A 109 3.65 22.99 -15.13
CA LEU A 109 3.53 22.00 -16.19
C LEU A 109 4.56 20.87 -16.04
N ARG A 110 5.82 21.19 -15.75
CA ARG A 110 6.86 20.15 -15.54
C ARG A 110 6.55 19.21 -14.37
N HIS A 111 6.02 19.73 -13.27
CA HIS A 111 5.61 18.89 -12.13
C HIS A 111 4.42 17.98 -12.48
N LEU A 112 3.47 18.47 -13.30
CA LEU A 112 2.38 17.64 -13.81
C LEU A 112 2.89 16.55 -14.76
N ASP A 113 3.78 16.90 -15.70
CA ASP A 113 4.40 15.93 -16.62
C ASP A 113 5.13 14.83 -15.84
N ARG A 114 5.87 15.21 -14.80
CA ARG A 114 6.56 14.25 -13.93
C ARG A 114 5.60 13.37 -13.13
N SER A 115 4.54 13.95 -12.59
CA SER A 115 3.48 13.18 -11.92
C SER A 115 2.82 12.18 -12.88
N ASP A 116 2.56 12.57 -14.12
CA ASP A 116 1.99 11.70 -15.15
C ASP A 116 2.90 10.52 -15.48
N GLU A 117 4.21 10.74 -15.57
CA GLU A 117 5.19 9.66 -15.75
C GLU A 117 5.10 8.64 -14.61
N ILE A 118 5.05 9.10 -13.36
CA ILE A 118 4.98 8.22 -12.19
C ILE A 118 3.66 7.44 -12.17
N ILE A 119 2.54 8.08 -12.52
CA ILE A 119 1.23 7.41 -12.62
C ILE A 119 1.27 6.33 -13.71
N ARG A 120 1.88 6.60 -14.87
CA ARG A 120 2.04 5.61 -15.94
C ARG A 120 2.83 4.39 -15.48
N GLU A 121 3.91 4.58 -14.71
CA GLU A 121 4.68 3.46 -14.16
C GLU A 121 3.84 2.56 -13.24
N GLN A 122 2.99 3.16 -12.39
CA GLN A 122 2.08 2.40 -11.53
C GLN A 122 1.01 1.66 -12.33
N LEU A 123 0.45 2.29 -13.37
CA LEU A 123 -0.53 1.65 -14.26
C LEU A 123 0.06 0.40 -14.93
N VAL A 124 1.32 0.47 -15.38
CA VAL A 124 2.02 -0.69 -15.97
C VAL A 124 2.09 -1.86 -14.98
N LEU A 125 2.39 -1.61 -13.71
CA LEU A 125 2.44 -2.68 -12.69
C LEU A 125 1.05 -3.31 -12.48
N ILE A 126 0.00 -2.50 -12.45
CA ILE A 126 -1.38 -2.99 -12.30
C ILE A 126 -1.80 -3.82 -13.52
N GLU A 127 -1.52 -3.33 -14.74
CA GLU A 127 -1.83 -4.03 -15.98
C GLU A 127 -1.11 -5.38 -16.07
N GLN A 128 0.16 -5.44 -15.68
CA GLN A 128 0.91 -6.70 -15.60
C GLN A 128 0.23 -7.71 -14.67
N LYS A 129 -0.24 -7.25 -13.50
CA LYS A 129 -0.96 -8.10 -12.55
C LYS A 129 -2.28 -8.60 -13.10
N MET A 130 -3.07 -7.69 -13.68
CA MET A 130 -4.35 -8.02 -14.31
C MET A 130 -4.19 -9.02 -15.45
N ASN A 131 -3.17 -8.86 -16.29
CA ASN A 131 -2.88 -9.80 -17.38
C ASN A 131 -2.49 -11.18 -16.85
N GLY A 132 -1.68 -11.24 -15.78
CA GLY A 132 -1.37 -12.50 -15.12
C GLY A 132 -2.61 -13.25 -14.62
N LEU A 133 -3.53 -12.53 -13.97
CA LEU A 133 -4.80 -13.08 -13.50
C LEU A 133 -5.70 -13.53 -14.65
N LYS A 134 -5.80 -12.73 -15.71
CA LYS A 134 -6.56 -13.07 -16.92
C LYS A 134 -6.02 -14.33 -17.61
N ASN A 135 -4.71 -14.47 -17.69
CA ASN A 135 -4.08 -15.67 -18.24
C ASN A 135 -4.39 -16.91 -17.40
N MET A 136 -4.31 -16.80 -16.07
CA MET A 136 -4.69 -17.89 -15.17
C MET A 136 -6.18 -18.25 -15.32
N GLN A 137 -7.06 -17.27 -15.41
CA GLN A 137 -8.49 -17.48 -15.66
C GLN A 137 -8.73 -18.20 -16.99
N GLN A 138 -8.06 -17.78 -18.06
CA GLN A 138 -8.18 -18.39 -19.38
C GLN A 138 -7.75 -19.86 -19.38
N GLN A 139 -6.63 -20.19 -18.71
CA GLN A 139 -6.18 -21.57 -18.54
C GLN A 139 -7.21 -22.45 -17.81
N LEU A 140 -7.94 -21.90 -16.84
CA LEU A 140 -9.00 -22.63 -16.14
C LEU A 140 -10.22 -22.88 -17.05
N TYR A 141 -10.60 -21.91 -17.89
CA TYR A 141 -11.66 -22.11 -18.88
C TYR A 141 -11.30 -23.21 -19.89
N GLU A 142 -10.08 -23.19 -20.42
CA GLU A 142 -9.60 -24.20 -21.38
C GLU A 142 -9.63 -25.63 -20.78
N ARG A 143 -9.26 -25.77 -19.49
CA ARG A 143 -9.37 -27.06 -18.78
C ARG A 143 -10.82 -27.51 -18.64
N LEU A 144 -11.76 -26.60 -18.35
CA LEU A 144 -13.18 -26.93 -18.28
C LEU A 144 -13.72 -27.41 -19.63
N GLU A 145 -13.34 -26.74 -20.73
CA GLU A 145 -13.70 -27.17 -22.08
C GLU A 145 -13.13 -28.55 -22.42
N MET A 146 -11.86 -28.80 -22.09
CA MET A 146 -11.23 -30.11 -22.29
C MET A 146 -12.01 -31.21 -21.55
N HIS A 147 -12.39 -30.97 -20.29
CA HIS A 147 -13.18 -31.92 -19.51
C HIS A 147 -14.58 -32.14 -20.09
N ALA A 148 -15.22 -31.10 -20.63
CA ALA A 148 -16.52 -31.22 -21.31
C ALA A 148 -16.41 -32.13 -22.54
N ARG A 149 -15.42 -31.89 -23.40
CA ARG A 149 -15.15 -32.72 -24.59
C ARG A 149 -14.86 -34.17 -24.22
N LYS A 150 -14.00 -34.40 -23.21
CA LYS A 150 -13.65 -35.76 -22.77
C LYS A 150 -14.84 -36.52 -22.19
N ARG A 151 -15.74 -35.84 -21.46
CA ARG A 151 -16.99 -36.47 -20.97
C ARG A 151 -17.91 -36.88 -22.11
N GLN A 152 -18.05 -36.04 -23.13
CA GLN A 152 -18.86 -36.33 -24.30
C GLN A 152 -18.34 -37.57 -25.06
N THR A 153 -17.03 -37.64 -25.31
CA THR A 153 -16.44 -38.81 -26.01
C THR A 153 -16.66 -40.12 -25.25
N LEU A 154 -16.54 -40.09 -23.91
CA LEU A 154 -16.76 -41.29 -23.08
C LEU A 154 -18.23 -41.73 -23.03
N GLN A 155 -19.18 -40.80 -23.20
CA GLN A 155 -20.61 -41.12 -23.29
C GLN A 155 -20.99 -41.72 -24.64
N GLU A 156 -20.33 -41.26 -25.71
CA GLU A 156 -20.51 -41.77 -27.07
C GLU A 156 -19.87 -43.17 -27.26
N GLU A 157 -18.72 -43.45 -26.62
CA GLU A 157 -18.05 -44.76 -26.66
C GLU A 157 -18.74 -45.84 -25.80
N GLY A 158 -19.55 -45.42 -24.81
CA GLY A 158 -20.25 -46.31 -23.89
C GLY A 158 -21.70 -46.64 -24.28
N SER A 159 -22.22 -46.06 -25.37
CA SER A 159 -23.57 -46.30 -25.92
C SER A 159 -23.51 -47.21 -27.15
#